data_AF-A0A371DUC1-F1
#
_entry.id   AF-A0A371DUC1-F1
#
_cell.length_a   1.000
_cell.length_b   1.000
_cell.length_c   1.000
_cell.angle_alpha   90.00
_cell.angle_beta   90.00
_cell.angle_gamma   90.00
#
_symmetry.space_group_name_H-M   'P 1'
#
loop_
_entity.id
_entity.type
_entity.pdbx_description
1 polymer ?
#
loop_
_entity_poly.entity_id
_entity_poly.type
_entity_poly.pdbx_seq_one_letter_code
_entity_poly.pdbx_strand_id
1 'polypeptide(L)'
;MASSTSFGSLSLALAQAITYLTRPLIARYSATAIIKLQVALESNLTKLFIASWNPTEPLRGSGRRCLTLTPTCLPPRAIYDACKTANIEWSQWINLLGNVEFDLFIDPGCVSVRFGSWESGKIGKFFTIWSEDTIDMIEQKRAAAEKEALLEAELKAQAVARAMACKPVKTYAQQLLEADQDDELFALIADEVREPTWLTPILCEFPSVPSPERSITSSPMSTMSTLSSHSRSSSSSSSSGRTFSSVESGETYSSSSSTISQSSCAASPTKVKLSRRERARQARVFVDTTKTAVTNYDGGKTTVLTGGVMLGGGIKSAPAAHKKANSSSSDWRSFRA
;
A
#
# COMPACT_ATOMS: atom_id res chain seq x y z
N MET A 1 34.52 -23.37 12.96
CA MET A 1 33.17 -23.71 12.47
C MET A 1 32.49 -22.41 12.11
N ALA A 2 32.32 -22.12 10.82
CA ALA A 2 31.61 -20.91 10.39
C ALA A 2 30.10 -21.16 10.57
N SER A 3 29.46 -20.43 11.47
CA SER A 3 28.00 -20.40 11.53
C SER A 3 27.50 -19.83 10.21
N SER A 4 26.91 -20.69 9.38
CA SER A 4 26.11 -20.27 8.25
C SER A 4 24.94 -19.46 8.78
N THR A 5 25.04 -18.13 8.76
CA THR A 5 23.91 -17.24 8.99
C THR A 5 22.95 -17.48 7.82
N SER A 6 21.84 -18.17 8.09
CA SER A 6 20.80 -18.42 7.09
C SER A 6 20.20 -17.09 6.68
N PHE A 7 20.38 -16.70 5.43
CA PHE A 7 19.72 -15.55 4.83
C PHE A 7 18.22 -15.56 5.15
N GLY A 8 17.67 -14.40 5.52
CA GLY A 8 16.27 -14.25 5.88
C GLY A 8 15.93 -14.82 7.25
N SER A 9 16.87 -14.77 8.21
CA SER A 9 16.59 -15.18 9.59
C SER A 9 15.52 -14.30 10.23
N LEU A 10 14.45 -14.93 10.76
CA LEU A 10 13.35 -14.24 11.44
C LEU A 10 13.84 -13.46 12.67
N SER A 11 14.69 -14.08 13.50
CA SER A 11 15.19 -13.44 14.72
C SER A 11 16.03 -12.21 14.40
N LEU A 12 16.83 -12.25 13.34
CA LEU A 12 17.64 -11.12 12.91
C LEU A 12 16.78 -9.95 12.43
N ALA A 13 15.81 -10.21 11.54
CA ALA A 13 14.89 -9.19 11.05
C ALA A 13 14.07 -8.56 12.19
N LEU A 14 13.59 -9.39 13.13
CA LEU A 14 12.89 -8.92 14.32
C LEU A 14 13.79 -8.06 15.22
N ALA A 15 15.03 -8.47 15.47
CA ALA A 15 15.97 -7.69 16.28
C ALA A 15 16.20 -6.30 15.66
N GLN A 16 16.33 -6.20 14.34
CA GLN A 16 16.49 -4.91 13.64
C GLN A 16 15.23 -4.04 13.72
N ALA A 17 14.06 -4.62 13.49
CA ALA A 17 12.79 -3.92 13.60
C ALA A 17 12.53 -3.42 15.03
N ILE A 18 12.77 -4.26 16.04
CA ILE A 18 12.61 -3.93 17.46
C ILE A 18 13.61 -2.85 17.88
N THR A 19 14.87 -2.94 17.42
CA THR A 19 15.88 -1.91 17.67
C THR A 19 15.43 -0.56 17.12
N TYR A 20 14.93 -0.53 15.87
CA TYR A 20 14.38 0.69 15.27
C TYR A 20 13.22 1.27 16.10
N LEU A 21 12.24 0.44 16.45
CA LEU A 21 11.05 0.87 17.20
C LEU A 21 11.38 1.35 18.62
N THR A 22 12.38 0.75 19.28
CA THR A 22 12.70 1.06 20.69
C THR A 22 13.78 2.12 20.85
N ARG A 23 14.54 2.46 19.80
CA ARG A 23 15.63 3.45 19.87
C ARG A 23 15.23 4.81 20.44
N PRO A 24 14.09 5.43 20.07
CA PRO A 24 13.67 6.71 20.64
C PRO A 24 13.31 6.65 22.13
N LEU A 25 12.97 5.46 22.63
CA LEU A 25 12.53 5.26 24.01
C LEU A 25 13.68 5.26 25.03
N ILE A 26 14.91 5.00 24.58
CA ILE A 26 16.10 4.86 25.44
C ILE A 26 16.35 6.12 26.27
N ALA A 27 15.99 7.30 25.75
CA ALA A 27 16.16 8.57 26.45
C ALA A 27 15.10 8.85 27.53
N ARG A 28 14.00 8.07 27.57
CA ARG A 28 12.82 8.37 28.41
C ARG A 28 12.48 7.26 29.40
N TYR A 29 12.79 6.02 29.07
CA TYR A 29 12.46 4.86 29.92
C TYR A 29 13.73 4.20 30.45
N SER A 30 13.60 3.54 31.61
CA SER A 30 14.72 2.78 32.19
C SER A 30 15.14 1.61 31.30
N ALA A 31 16.42 1.23 31.36
CA ALA A 31 16.93 0.07 30.63
C ALA A 31 16.13 -1.21 30.92
N THR A 32 15.70 -1.42 32.16
CA THR A 32 14.86 -2.57 32.55
C THR A 32 13.51 -2.58 31.83
N ALA A 33 12.86 -1.42 31.68
CA ALA A 33 11.59 -1.32 30.95
C ALA A 33 11.80 -1.60 29.45
N ILE A 34 12.87 -1.07 28.85
CA ILE A 34 13.21 -1.31 27.44
C ILE A 34 13.51 -2.80 27.19
N ILE A 35 14.30 -3.45 28.03
CA ILE A 35 14.61 -4.89 27.89
C ILE A 35 13.33 -5.73 27.98
N LYS A 36 12.43 -5.43 28.95
CA LYS A 36 11.13 -6.10 29.06
C LYS A 36 10.29 -5.92 27.79
N LEU A 37 10.26 -4.71 27.24
CA LEU A 37 9.56 -4.40 26.00
C LEU A 37 10.13 -5.20 24.82
N GLN A 38 11.45 -5.21 24.65
CA GLN A 38 12.13 -5.90 23.54
C GLN A 38 11.85 -7.41 23.58
N VAL A 39 11.95 -8.05 24.74
CA VAL A 39 11.64 -9.49 24.92
C VAL A 39 10.17 -9.78 24.61
N ALA A 40 9.25 -8.93 25.09
CA ALA A 40 7.83 -9.10 24.83
C ALA A 40 7.48 -8.92 23.34
N LEU A 41 8.06 -7.92 22.68
CA LEU A 41 7.90 -7.71 21.24
C LEU A 41 8.42 -8.90 20.43
N GLU A 42 9.62 -9.39 20.75
CA GLU A 42 10.22 -10.52 20.05
C GLU A 42 9.32 -11.77 20.14
N SER A 43 8.83 -12.09 21.34
CA SER A 43 7.91 -13.23 21.54
C SER A 43 6.60 -13.07 20.77
N ASN A 44 5.99 -11.89 20.85
CA ASN A 44 4.70 -11.62 20.22
C ASN A 44 4.77 -11.59 18.69
N LEU A 45 5.81 -10.94 18.15
CA LEU A 45 6.01 -10.84 16.70
C LEU A 45 6.47 -12.18 16.09
N THR A 46 7.29 -12.96 16.81
CA THR A 46 7.64 -14.32 16.38
C THR A 46 6.40 -15.17 16.19
N LYS A 47 5.49 -15.18 17.18
CA LYS A 47 4.21 -15.90 17.10
C LYS A 47 3.36 -15.44 15.91
N LEU A 48 3.35 -14.14 15.62
CA LEU A 48 2.59 -13.56 14.52
C LEU A 48 3.16 -13.93 13.14
N PHE A 49 4.49 -13.92 12.99
CA PHE A 49 5.12 -14.02 11.67
C PHE A 49 5.51 -15.43 11.27
N ILE A 50 5.73 -16.35 12.22
CA ILE A 50 6.25 -17.70 11.97
C ILE A 50 5.48 -18.45 10.87
N ALA A 51 4.15 -18.34 10.83
CA ALA A 51 3.31 -19.06 9.86
C ALA A 51 3.41 -18.50 8.43
N SER A 52 3.87 -17.26 8.27
CA SER A 52 3.99 -16.59 6.96
C SER A 52 5.43 -16.43 6.50
N TRP A 53 6.42 -16.75 7.35
CA TRP A 53 7.82 -16.49 7.10
C TRP A 53 8.39 -17.46 6.07
N ASN A 54 8.77 -16.95 4.89
CA ASN A 54 9.38 -17.76 3.83
C ASN A 54 10.59 -17.05 3.20
N PRO A 55 11.83 -17.41 3.58
CA PRO A 55 13.04 -16.80 3.02
C PRO A 55 13.22 -16.96 1.50
N THR A 56 12.65 -18.01 0.89
CA THR A 56 12.75 -18.23 -0.55
C THR A 56 11.80 -17.33 -1.35
N GLU A 57 10.75 -16.83 -0.72
CA GLU A 57 9.78 -15.89 -1.31
C GLU A 57 9.51 -14.73 -0.33
N PRO A 58 10.47 -13.80 -0.13
CA PRO A 58 10.39 -12.81 0.94
C PRO A 58 9.13 -11.95 0.93
N LEU A 59 8.60 -11.64 -0.25
CA LEU A 59 7.38 -10.83 -0.39
C LEU A 59 6.09 -11.61 -0.11
N ARG A 60 6.15 -12.94 -0.08
CA ARG A 60 4.96 -13.77 0.17
C ARG A 60 4.51 -13.59 1.62
N GLY A 61 3.29 -13.11 1.78
CA GLY A 61 2.73 -12.82 3.10
C GLY A 61 3.21 -11.51 3.73
N SER A 62 3.95 -10.66 2.99
CA SER A 62 4.46 -9.37 3.51
C SER A 62 3.34 -8.50 4.10
N GLY A 63 2.16 -8.45 3.46
CA GLY A 63 1.00 -7.74 4.01
C GLY A 63 0.48 -8.26 5.36
N ARG A 64 0.74 -9.53 5.72
CA ARG A 64 0.42 -10.07 7.07
C ARG A 64 1.49 -9.74 8.10
N ARG A 65 2.69 -9.40 7.64
CA ARG A 65 3.82 -8.96 8.48
C ARG A 65 3.97 -7.44 8.54
N CYS A 66 3.13 -6.72 7.79
CA CYS A 66 3.00 -5.27 7.87
C CYS A 66 2.33 -4.88 9.18
N LEU A 67 2.97 -3.97 9.91
CA LEU A 67 2.44 -3.36 11.13
C LEU A 67 2.15 -1.90 10.84
N THR A 68 0.86 -1.54 10.79
CA THR A 68 0.42 -0.14 10.67
C THR A 68 0.36 0.50 12.04
N LEU A 69 1.08 1.61 12.20
CA LEU A 69 1.23 2.34 13.45
C LEU A 69 0.69 3.74 13.25
N THR A 70 -0.28 4.13 14.07
CA THR A 70 -0.95 5.44 13.98
C THR A 70 -1.07 6.05 15.37
N PRO A 71 -0.94 7.38 15.51
CA PRO A 71 -1.11 8.06 16.79
C PRO A 71 -2.57 8.15 17.25
N THR A 72 -3.53 8.03 16.33
CA THR A 72 -4.96 8.21 16.64
C THR A 72 -5.68 6.94 17.08
N CYS A 73 -5.03 5.77 16.93
CA CYS A 73 -5.62 4.47 17.28
C CYS A 73 -4.69 3.66 18.19
N LEU A 74 -5.26 2.61 18.78
CA LEU A 74 -4.48 1.60 19.50
C LEU A 74 -3.52 0.87 18.54
N PRO A 75 -2.33 0.46 19.00
CA PRO A 75 -1.36 -0.21 18.14
C PRO A 75 -1.82 -1.64 17.81
N PRO A 76 -1.21 -2.28 16.79
CA PRO A 76 -1.41 -3.70 16.53
C PRO A 76 -1.27 -4.55 17.80
N ARG A 77 -2.09 -5.59 17.93
CA ARG A 77 -2.21 -6.37 19.17
C ARG A 77 -0.87 -6.85 19.73
N ALA A 78 0.06 -7.29 18.87
CA ALA A 78 1.39 -7.74 19.30
C ALA A 78 2.20 -6.64 20.00
N ILE A 79 2.06 -5.39 19.55
CA ILE A 79 2.70 -4.21 20.14
C ILE A 79 1.95 -3.76 21.39
N TYR A 80 0.61 -3.78 21.36
CA TYR A 80 -0.22 -3.45 22.52
C TYR A 80 0.05 -4.35 23.73
N ASP A 81 0.12 -5.67 23.49
CA ASP A 81 0.41 -6.65 24.53
C ASP A 81 1.82 -6.43 25.12
N ALA A 82 2.80 -6.07 24.28
CA ALA A 82 4.16 -5.74 24.73
C ALA A 82 4.21 -4.44 25.55
N CYS A 83 3.44 -3.42 25.16
CA CYS A 83 3.27 -2.18 25.92
C CYS A 83 2.75 -2.48 27.34
N LYS A 84 1.73 -3.34 27.46
CA LYS A 84 1.19 -3.77 28.76
C LYS A 84 2.23 -4.49 29.60
N THR A 85 2.98 -5.43 29.02
CA THR A 85 4.01 -6.18 29.75
C THR A 85 5.14 -5.28 30.25
N ALA A 86 5.52 -4.27 29.49
CA ALA A 86 6.60 -3.34 29.84
C ALA A 86 6.13 -2.13 30.68
N ASN A 87 4.82 -1.97 30.88
CA ASN A 87 4.20 -0.78 31.46
C ASN A 87 4.59 0.53 30.74
N ILE A 88 4.55 0.50 29.41
CA ILE A 88 4.82 1.67 28.54
C ILE A 88 3.52 2.10 27.89
N GLU A 89 3.21 3.38 27.95
CA GLU A 89 2.01 3.95 27.33
C GLU A 89 2.22 4.13 25.82
N TRP A 90 1.30 3.60 25.01
CA TRP A 90 1.40 3.70 23.55
C TRP A 90 1.45 5.15 23.04
N SER A 91 0.62 6.03 23.60
CA SER A 91 0.54 7.44 23.23
C SER A 91 1.91 8.13 23.36
N GLN A 92 2.64 7.86 24.45
CA GLN A 92 3.98 8.39 24.68
C GLN A 92 4.99 7.80 23.69
N TRP A 93 4.90 6.50 23.42
CA TRP A 93 5.80 5.84 22.47
C TRP A 93 5.62 6.37 21.05
N ILE A 94 4.41 6.44 20.52
CA ILE A 94 4.16 6.93 19.16
C ILE A 94 4.53 8.41 19.01
N ASN A 95 4.36 9.21 20.07
CA ASN A 95 4.86 10.59 20.10
C ASN A 95 6.39 10.66 19.92
N LEU A 96 7.14 9.78 20.58
CA LEU A 96 8.60 9.69 20.45
C LEU A 96 9.06 9.16 19.09
N LEU A 97 8.19 8.41 18.39
CA LEU A 97 8.40 7.98 17.00
C LEU A 97 8.09 9.09 15.98
N GLY A 98 7.80 10.31 16.44
CA GLY A 98 7.54 11.49 15.60
C GLY A 98 6.06 11.83 15.45
N ASN A 99 5.16 11.12 16.13
CA ASN A 99 3.71 11.34 16.05
C ASN A 99 3.18 11.28 14.60
N VAL A 100 3.72 10.33 13.82
CA VAL A 100 3.36 10.12 12.42
C VAL A 100 2.77 8.74 12.21
N GLU A 101 1.89 8.62 11.22
CA GLU A 101 1.39 7.34 10.75
C GLU A 101 2.42 6.71 9.78
N PHE A 102 2.68 5.41 9.98
CA PHE A 102 3.57 4.66 9.11
C PHE A 102 3.27 3.16 9.13
N ASP A 103 3.60 2.51 8.02
CA ASP A 103 3.64 1.06 7.91
C ASP A 103 5.06 0.56 8.10
N LEU A 104 5.26 -0.43 8.97
CA LEU A 104 6.51 -1.16 9.14
C LEU A 104 6.38 -2.55 8.50
N PHE A 105 7.23 -2.82 7.52
CA PHE A 105 7.31 -4.11 6.82
C PHE A 105 8.51 -4.89 7.34
N ILE A 106 8.26 -6.12 7.80
CA ILE A 106 9.27 -7.03 8.35
C ILE A 106 9.26 -8.29 7.49
N ASP A 107 10.19 -8.36 6.55
CA ASP A 107 10.30 -9.43 5.56
C ASP A 107 11.67 -10.14 5.67
N PRO A 108 11.80 -11.37 5.17
CA PRO A 108 13.07 -12.06 5.13
C PRO A 108 14.14 -11.23 4.40
N GLY A 109 15.20 -10.87 5.12
CA GLY A 109 16.32 -10.09 4.61
C GLY A 109 16.03 -8.60 4.39
N CYS A 110 14.87 -8.07 4.82
CA CYS A 110 14.57 -6.65 4.67
C CYS A 110 13.58 -6.15 5.73
N VAL A 111 13.91 -5.04 6.37
CA VAL A 111 13.01 -4.26 7.21
C VAL A 111 12.91 -2.87 6.61
N SER A 112 11.68 -2.45 6.29
CA SER A 112 11.43 -1.15 5.68
C SER A 112 10.22 -0.46 6.28
N VAL A 113 10.19 0.86 6.22
CA VAL A 113 9.08 1.69 6.67
C VAL A 113 8.53 2.49 5.52
N ARG A 114 7.23 2.67 5.51
CA ARG A 114 6.53 3.57 4.59
C ARG A 114 5.73 4.58 5.39
N PHE A 115 6.20 5.82 5.39
CA PHE A 115 5.46 6.94 5.97
C PHE A 115 4.30 7.32 5.04
N GLY A 116 3.13 7.59 5.60
CA GLY A 116 1.98 7.99 4.80
C GLY A 116 0.87 8.55 5.68
N SER A 117 0.15 9.54 5.16
CA SER A 117 -1.11 9.98 5.76
C SER A 117 -2.22 9.33 4.96
N TRP A 118 -2.81 8.25 5.49
CA TRP A 118 -3.87 7.51 4.81
C TRP A 118 -5.08 8.39 4.52
N GLU A 119 -5.35 9.37 5.40
CA GLU A 119 -6.43 10.34 5.25
C GLU A 119 -6.27 11.23 4.01
N SER A 120 -5.03 11.62 3.68
CA SER A 120 -4.73 12.45 2.52
C SER A 120 -4.60 11.66 1.21
N GLY A 121 -4.59 10.32 1.27
CA GLY A 121 -4.32 9.45 0.14
C GLY A 121 -2.87 9.53 -0.40
N LYS A 122 -1.99 10.33 0.23
CA LYS A 122 -0.58 10.44 -0.14
C LYS A 122 0.22 9.34 0.56
N ILE A 123 0.61 8.34 -0.23
CA ILE A 123 1.48 7.26 0.22
C ILE A 123 2.94 7.70 -0.02
N GLY A 124 3.75 7.74 1.02
CA GLY A 124 5.17 8.07 0.92
C GLY A 124 6.02 6.95 0.34
N LYS A 125 7.29 7.27 0.08
CA LYS A 125 8.29 6.31 -0.42
C LYS A 125 8.69 5.34 0.71
N PHE A 126 9.03 4.11 0.33
CA PHE A 126 9.66 3.16 1.24
C PHE A 126 11.07 3.62 1.64
N PHE A 127 11.34 3.54 2.93
CA PHE A 127 12.64 3.75 3.53
C PHE A 127 13.15 2.43 4.12
N THR A 128 14.26 1.92 3.59
CA THR A 128 14.87 0.69 4.11
C THR A 128 15.62 1.00 5.40
N ILE A 129 15.18 0.37 6.50
CA ILE A 129 15.85 0.47 7.80
C ILE A 129 17.06 -0.48 7.82
N TRP A 130 16.85 -1.69 7.31
CA TRP A 130 17.85 -2.74 7.28
C TRP A 130 17.60 -3.64 6.08
N SER A 131 18.66 -4.03 5.38
CA SER A 131 18.65 -5.12 4.41
C SER A 131 19.78 -6.08 4.72
N GLU A 132 19.51 -7.36 4.59
CA GLU A 132 20.53 -8.39 4.58
C GLU A 132 21.13 -8.42 3.17
N ASP A 133 22.20 -7.66 2.98
CA ASP A 133 22.91 -7.70 1.72
C ASP A 133 23.75 -8.98 1.70
N THR A 134 23.47 -9.90 0.77
CA THR A 134 24.39 -11.00 0.47
C THR A 134 25.68 -10.43 -0.09
N ILE A 135 26.81 -11.10 0.15
CA ILE A 135 28.13 -10.66 -0.34
C ILE A 135 28.07 -10.35 -1.85
N ASP A 136 27.41 -11.20 -2.63
CA ASP A 136 27.20 -11.01 -4.06
C ASP A 136 26.42 -9.73 -4.39
N MET A 137 25.41 -9.37 -3.59
CA MET A 137 24.65 -8.13 -3.78
C MET A 137 25.46 -6.90 -3.42
N ILE A 138 26.32 -6.97 -2.39
CA ILE A 138 27.25 -5.89 -2.03
C ILE A 138 28.23 -5.65 -3.18
N GLU A 139 28.82 -6.72 -3.72
CA GLU A 139 29.75 -6.65 -4.84
C GLU A 139 29.08 -6.10 -6.10
N GLN A 140 27.88 -6.55 -6.44
CA GLN A 140 27.11 -6.02 -7.57
C GLN A 140 26.76 -4.55 -7.40
N LYS A 141 26.32 -4.14 -6.21
CA LYS A 141 25.99 -2.74 -5.93
C LYS A 141 27.23 -1.84 -6.01
N ARG A 142 28.37 -2.33 -5.54
CA ARG A 142 29.66 -1.62 -5.67
C ARG A 142 30.08 -1.49 -7.13
N ALA A 143 29.99 -2.57 -7.89
CA ALA A 143 30.32 -2.56 -9.33
C ALA A 143 29.37 -1.64 -10.13
N ALA A 144 28.09 -1.57 -9.75
CA ALA A 144 27.13 -0.66 -10.38
C ALA A 144 27.45 0.82 -10.06
N ALA A 145 27.74 1.13 -8.79
CA ALA A 145 28.12 2.48 -8.38
C ALA A 145 29.43 2.94 -9.03
N GLU A 146 30.40 2.04 -9.18
CA GLU A 146 31.67 2.33 -9.86
C GLU A 146 31.47 2.62 -11.35
N LYS A 147 30.61 1.85 -12.03
CA LYS A 147 30.24 2.12 -13.43
C LYS A 147 29.53 3.46 -13.61
N GLU A 148 28.63 3.80 -12.69
CA GLU A 148 27.92 5.09 -12.72
C GLU A 148 28.88 6.25 -12.52
N ALA A 149 29.78 6.16 -11.54
CA ALA A 149 30.80 7.19 -11.29
C ALA A 149 31.75 7.38 -12.48
N LEU A 150 32.13 6.29 -13.17
CA LEU A 150 32.96 6.36 -14.37
C LEU A 150 32.22 7.10 -15.50
N LEU A 151 30.96 6.75 -15.74
CA LEU A 151 30.13 7.38 -16.78
C LEU A 151 29.93 8.87 -16.47
N GLU A 152 29.66 9.23 -15.21
CA GLU A 152 29.54 10.61 -14.79
C GLU A 152 30.85 11.40 -15.00
N ALA A 153 31.99 10.81 -14.67
CA ALA A 153 33.30 11.42 -14.90
C ALA A 153 33.57 11.63 -16.40
N GLU A 154 33.19 10.68 -17.25
CA GLU A 154 33.33 10.78 -18.71
C GLU A 154 32.45 11.90 -19.27
N LEU A 155 31.17 11.97 -18.88
CA LEU A 155 30.26 13.04 -19.31
C LEU A 155 30.78 14.41 -18.86
N LYS A 156 31.32 14.51 -17.64
CA LYS A 156 31.89 15.75 -17.13
C LYS A 156 33.15 16.15 -17.90
N ALA A 157 34.03 15.20 -18.22
CA ALA A 157 35.21 15.45 -19.04
C ALA A 157 34.83 15.91 -20.46
N GLN A 158 33.82 15.27 -21.07
CA GLN A 158 33.33 15.64 -22.39
C GLN A 158 32.70 17.05 -22.40
N ALA A 159 31.96 17.42 -21.35
CA ALA A 159 31.41 18.76 -21.19
C ALA A 159 32.51 19.83 -21.11
N VAL A 160 33.56 19.57 -20.32
CA VAL A 160 34.73 20.47 -20.22
C VAL A 160 35.46 20.59 -21.56
N ALA A 161 35.66 19.47 -22.26
CA ALA A 161 36.31 19.47 -23.57
C ALA A 161 35.50 20.29 -24.61
N ARG A 162 34.16 20.19 -24.60
CA ARG A 162 33.30 21.02 -25.46
C ARG A 162 33.36 22.50 -25.10
N ALA A 163 33.39 22.83 -23.81
CA ALA A 163 33.56 24.21 -23.37
C ALA A 163 34.88 24.82 -23.84
N MET A 164 35.96 24.03 -23.85
CA MET A 164 37.28 24.46 -24.33
C MET A 164 37.40 24.51 -25.86
N ALA A 165 36.68 23.65 -26.59
CA ALA A 165 36.71 23.60 -28.06
C ALA A 165 35.90 24.74 -28.71
N CYS A 166 34.88 25.26 -28.03
CA CYS A 166 34.25 26.52 -28.40
C CYS A 166 35.17 27.69 -27.99
N LYS A 167 36.20 27.97 -28.79
CA LYS A 167 36.73 29.33 -28.83
C LYS A 167 35.54 30.24 -29.14
N PRO A 168 35.24 31.27 -28.32
CA PRO A 168 34.13 32.17 -28.60
C PRO A 168 34.48 32.93 -29.87
N VAL A 169 34.06 32.39 -31.03
CA VAL A 169 33.86 33.21 -32.21
C VAL A 169 32.61 34.00 -31.87
N LYS A 170 32.83 35.12 -31.17
CA LYS A 170 31.78 36.09 -30.89
C LYS A 170 31.12 36.37 -32.22
N THR A 171 29.88 35.92 -32.37
CA THR A 171 29.09 36.35 -33.52
C THR A 171 28.97 37.87 -33.39
N TYR A 172 28.97 38.59 -34.51
CA TYR A 172 28.88 40.06 -34.50
C TYR A 172 27.70 40.58 -33.65
N ALA A 173 26.61 39.80 -33.56
CA ALA A 173 25.49 40.05 -32.66
C ALA A 173 25.84 39.98 -31.16
N GLN A 174 26.73 39.07 -30.75
CA GLN A 174 27.23 38.98 -29.37
C GLN A 174 28.23 40.10 -29.04
N GLN A 175 28.94 40.62 -30.06
CA GLN A 175 29.84 41.76 -29.91
C GLN A 175 29.07 43.10 -29.85
N LEU A 176 27.90 43.19 -30.50
CA LEU A 176 26.95 44.29 -30.34
C LEU A 176 26.30 44.29 -28.95
N LEU A 177 25.93 43.12 -28.42
CA LEU A 177 25.40 42.99 -27.05
C LEU A 177 26.42 43.35 -25.96
N GLU A 178 27.72 43.18 -26.20
CA GLU A 178 28.77 43.62 -25.26
C GLU A 178 29.08 45.13 -25.35
N ALA A 179 28.67 45.81 -26.43
CA ALA A 179 28.82 47.26 -26.60
C ALA A 179 27.70 48.06 -25.92
N ASP A 180 26.54 47.43 -25.67
CA ASP A 180 25.49 47.94 -24.81
C ASP A 180 25.71 47.41 -23.39
N GLN A 181 26.77 47.88 -22.75
CA GLN A 181 27.05 47.65 -21.33
C GLN A 181 26.05 48.47 -20.47
N ASP A 182 24.77 48.12 -20.58
CA ASP A 182 23.65 48.65 -19.80
C ASP A 182 23.38 47.78 -18.55
N ASP A 183 24.36 47.01 -18.07
CA ASP A 183 24.24 46.23 -16.83
C ASP A 183 23.96 47.12 -15.61
N GLU A 184 24.33 48.40 -15.66
CA GLU A 184 23.94 49.42 -14.67
C GLU A 184 22.45 49.78 -14.75
N LEU A 185 21.84 49.76 -15.94
CA LEU A 185 20.43 50.10 -16.14
C LEU A 185 19.50 48.98 -15.63
N PHE A 186 19.89 47.72 -15.83
CA PHE A 186 19.14 46.58 -15.29
C PHE A 186 19.30 46.40 -13.78
N ALA A 187 20.46 46.78 -13.22
CA ALA A 187 20.66 46.82 -11.77
C ALA A 187 19.77 47.90 -11.10
N LEU A 188 19.60 49.06 -11.73
CA LEU A 188 18.70 50.12 -11.27
C LEU A 188 17.21 49.72 -11.32
N ILE A 189 16.80 48.98 -12.35
CA ILE A 189 15.40 48.49 -12.46
C ILE A 189 15.14 47.36 -11.46
N ALA A 190 16.11 46.49 -11.18
CA ALA A 190 15.93 45.36 -10.27
C ALA A 190 15.71 45.76 -8.81
N ASP A 191 16.26 46.90 -8.37
CA ASP A 191 16.02 47.44 -7.03
C ASP A 191 14.64 48.12 -6.89
N GLU A 192 14.06 48.64 -7.98
CA GLU A 192 12.73 49.28 -7.96
C GLU A 192 11.56 48.29 -8.06
N VAL A 193 11.79 47.05 -8.48
CA VAL A 193 10.74 45.99 -8.57
C VAL A 193 10.68 45.11 -7.31
N ARG A 194 11.46 45.42 -6.26
CA ARG A 194 11.68 44.52 -5.11
C ARG A 194 10.64 44.57 -3.98
N GLU A 195 9.47 45.15 -4.22
CA GLU A 195 8.30 44.93 -3.36
C GLU A 195 7.06 44.59 -4.20
N PRO A 196 6.72 43.30 -4.36
CA PRO A 196 5.48 42.91 -5.01
C PRO A 196 4.27 43.41 -4.20
N THR A 197 3.70 44.54 -4.61
CA THR A 197 2.51 45.18 -4.01
C THR A 197 1.22 44.36 -4.21
N TRP A 198 1.30 43.18 -4.84
CA TRP A 198 0.16 42.28 -5.05
C TRP A 198 -0.11 41.32 -3.87
N LEU A 199 0.52 41.55 -2.71
CA LEU A 199 0.02 41.02 -1.44
C LEU A 199 -1.26 41.77 -1.03
N THR A 200 -2.36 41.51 -1.74
CA THR A 200 -3.69 41.77 -1.21
C THR A 200 -3.85 40.93 0.06
N PRO A 201 -4.28 41.51 1.19
CA PRO A 201 -4.48 40.77 2.42
C PRO A 201 -5.47 39.63 2.18
N ILE A 202 -5.04 38.41 2.49
CA ILE A 202 -5.91 37.23 2.49
C ILE A 202 -6.92 37.44 3.61
N LEU A 203 -8.10 37.96 3.28
CA LEU A 203 -9.25 37.94 4.17
C LEU A 203 -9.65 36.47 4.35
N CYS A 204 -9.45 35.93 5.56
CA CYS A 204 -9.81 34.55 5.91
C CYS A 204 -11.33 34.31 6.00
N GLU A 205 -12.16 35.28 5.62
CA GLU A 205 -13.60 35.20 5.73
C GLU A 205 -14.25 35.73 4.46
N PHE A 206 -14.95 34.84 3.75
CA PHE A 206 -15.80 35.22 2.62
C PHE A 206 -17.02 35.98 3.18
N PRO A 207 -17.46 37.08 2.53
CA PRO A 207 -18.68 37.75 2.92
C PRO A 207 -19.85 36.77 2.88
N SER A 208 -20.57 36.67 4.01
CA SER A 208 -21.79 35.88 4.16
C SER A 208 -22.79 36.22 3.06
N VAL A 209 -22.99 35.30 2.12
CA VAL A 209 -24.02 35.42 1.08
C VAL A 209 -25.37 35.12 1.74
N PRO A 210 -26.30 36.09 1.82
CA PRO A 210 -27.61 35.84 2.40
C PRO A 210 -28.37 34.79 1.57
N SER A 211 -28.81 33.72 2.23
CA SER A 211 -29.63 32.67 1.62
C SER A 211 -30.99 33.23 1.20
N PRO A 212 -31.43 33.03 -0.06
CA PRO A 212 -32.75 33.49 -0.50
C PRO A 212 -33.87 32.77 0.25
N GLU A 213 -34.93 33.52 0.56
CA GLU A 213 -36.12 33.04 1.27
C GLU A 213 -36.77 31.85 0.55
N ARG A 214 -36.95 30.73 1.27
CA ARG A 214 -37.75 29.61 0.80
C ARG A 214 -39.22 30.02 0.84
N SER A 215 -39.78 30.26 -0.35
CA SER A 215 -41.21 30.42 -0.55
C SER A 215 -41.97 29.18 -0.07
N ILE A 216 -42.75 29.38 0.99
CA ILE A 216 -43.78 28.48 1.51
C ILE A 216 -45.00 28.64 0.60
N THR A 217 -45.06 27.88 -0.49
CA THR A 217 -46.29 27.80 -1.29
C THR A 217 -46.98 26.46 -1.03
N SER A 218 -47.96 26.57 -0.15
CA SER A 218 -49.13 25.72 -0.02
C SER A 218 -49.67 25.21 -1.36
N SER A 219 -50.07 23.95 -1.40
CA SER A 219 -51.11 23.49 -2.33
C SER A 219 -52.06 22.50 -1.65
N PRO A 220 -53.33 22.50 -2.05
CA PRO A 220 -54.46 22.16 -1.19
C PRO A 220 -55.07 20.79 -1.49
N MET A 221 -55.89 20.37 -0.54
CA MET A 221 -56.88 19.28 -0.52
C MET A 221 -57.15 18.50 -1.81
N SER A 222 -57.14 17.17 -1.67
CA SER A 222 -58.13 16.32 -2.33
C SER A 222 -58.84 15.43 -1.31
N THR A 223 -60.15 15.51 -1.41
CA THR A 223 -61.22 14.98 -0.59
C THR A 223 -61.41 13.46 -0.68
N MET A 224 -62.09 12.97 0.35
CA MET A 224 -62.56 11.61 0.62
C MET A 224 -62.98 10.77 -0.59
N SER A 225 -62.63 9.49 -0.54
CA SER A 225 -63.47 8.41 -1.07
C SER A 225 -63.34 7.20 -0.14
N THR A 226 -64.45 6.93 0.51
CA THR A 226 -64.77 5.80 1.37
C THR A 226 -64.99 4.52 0.54
N LEU A 227 -64.62 3.38 1.16
CA LEU A 227 -64.98 1.99 0.82
C LEU A 227 -64.24 1.34 -0.37
N SER A 228 -63.25 0.50 -0.07
CA SER A 228 -63.47 -0.96 -0.10
C SER A 228 -62.23 -1.72 0.38
N SER A 229 -62.55 -2.77 1.12
CA SER A 229 -61.68 -3.73 1.80
C SER A 229 -60.62 -4.34 0.88
N HIS A 230 -59.39 -4.51 1.38
CA HIS A 230 -58.80 -5.84 1.60
C HIS A 230 -57.41 -5.72 2.26
N SER A 231 -57.28 -6.53 3.30
CA SER A 231 -56.21 -6.71 4.27
C SER A 231 -54.80 -6.92 3.70
N ARG A 232 -53.79 -6.32 4.37
CA ARG A 232 -52.75 -7.04 5.15
C ARG A 232 -51.69 -6.06 5.68
N SER A 233 -51.91 -5.61 6.91
CA SER A 233 -50.89 -5.00 7.77
C SER A 233 -50.13 -6.09 8.53
N SER A 234 -48.86 -5.83 8.83
CA SER A 234 -48.24 -6.13 10.15
C SER A 234 -46.91 -5.40 10.28
N SER A 235 -46.91 -4.36 11.10
CA SER A 235 -45.75 -3.86 11.84
C SER A 235 -45.54 -4.76 13.07
N SER A 236 -44.29 -4.99 13.48
CA SER A 236 -44.00 -5.41 14.86
C SER A 236 -42.57 -5.07 15.26
N SER A 237 -42.44 -3.98 16.01
CA SER A 237 -41.42 -3.80 17.03
C SER A 237 -41.89 -4.51 18.30
N SER A 238 -41.02 -5.20 19.03
CA SER A 238 -40.84 -5.12 20.50
C SER A 238 -40.05 -6.29 21.10
N SER A 239 -39.16 -5.89 22.03
CA SER A 239 -38.64 -6.55 23.23
C SER A 239 -39.16 -7.93 23.68
N SER A 240 -38.26 -8.75 24.22
CA SER A 240 -38.31 -9.19 25.63
C SER A 240 -37.07 -10.00 26.02
N GLY A 241 -36.42 -9.58 27.10
CA GLY A 241 -35.59 -10.46 27.91
C GLY A 241 -36.46 -11.28 28.86
N ARG A 242 -36.00 -12.46 29.24
CA ARG A 242 -36.36 -13.11 30.50
C ARG A 242 -35.22 -13.98 31.02
N THR A 243 -34.87 -13.73 32.26
CA THR A 243 -34.12 -14.56 33.20
C THR A 243 -35.09 -15.53 33.85
N PHE A 244 -34.67 -16.78 34.09
CA PHE A 244 -35.25 -17.63 35.14
C PHE A 244 -34.15 -18.48 35.76
N SER A 245 -33.97 -18.28 37.06
CA SER A 245 -33.23 -19.12 38.01
C SER A 245 -34.08 -20.29 38.47
N SER A 246 -33.44 -21.41 38.85
CA SER A 246 -33.41 -21.93 40.24
C SER A 246 -33.41 -23.47 40.34
N VAL A 247 -32.55 -23.95 41.27
CA VAL A 247 -32.59 -25.18 42.11
C VAL A 247 -32.68 -26.57 41.48
N GLU A 248 -32.22 -27.67 42.09
CA GLU A 248 -31.09 -28.05 42.95
C GLU A 248 -31.22 -29.59 43.08
N SER A 249 -30.10 -30.28 43.31
CA SER A 249 -29.97 -31.58 44.00
C SER A 249 -30.33 -32.90 43.28
N GLY A 250 -29.43 -33.88 43.44
CA GLY A 250 -29.71 -35.30 43.30
C GLY A 250 -28.56 -36.12 42.72
N GLU A 251 -27.74 -36.69 43.59
CA GLU A 251 -26.60 -37.57 43.32
C GLU A 251 -26.96 -38.87 42.56
N THR A 252 -25.96 -39.57 41.97
CA THR A 252 -25.66 -41.02 42.14
C THR A 252 -25.01 -41.71 40.91
N TYR A 253 -23.78 -42.22 41.12
CA TYR A 253 -22.96 -43.31 40.54
C TYR A 253 -22.92 -43.74 39.04
N SER A 254 -21.66 -43.93 38.61
CA SER A 254 -21.09 -45.01 37.75
C SER A 254 -21.18 -44.97 36.21
N SER A 255 -19.98 -44.81 35.64
CA SER A 255 -19.36 -45.56 34.53
C SER A 255 -19.95 -45.57 33.10
N SER A 256 -19.08 -45.07 32.20
CA SER A 256 -18.73 -45.58 30.86
C SER A 256 -19.68 -45.46 29.66
N SER A 257 -19.05 -45.02 28.55
CA SER A 257 -19.29 -45.39 27.15
C SER A 257 -20.06 -44.41 26.24
N SER A 258 -19.32 -43.95 25.24
CA SER A 258 -19.66 -43.65 23.83
C SER A 258 -20.98 -42.98 23.45
N THR A 259 -20.87 -41.81 22.80
CA THR A 259 -21.45 -41.48 21.47
C THR A 259 -21.22 -40.00 21.17
N ILE A 260 -20.19 -39.67 20.38
CA ILE A 260 -20.10 -38.36 19.71
C ILE A 260 -20.16 -38.62 18.22
N SER A 261 -21.30 -38.22 17.66
CA SER A 261 -21.59 -38.15 16.23
C SER A 261 -20.65 -37.16 15.54
N GLN A 262 -19.97 -37.65 14.51
CA GLN A 262 -19.33 -36.83 13.50
C GLN A 262 -20.40 -36.18 12.63
N SER A 263 -20.33 -34.86 12.44
CA SER A 263 -20.83 -34.21 11.24
C SER A 263 -19.82 -33.17 10.78
N SER A 264 -19.53 -33.25 9.48
CA SER A 264 -18.52 -32.53 8.73
C SER A 264 -19.16 -31.37 7.97
N CYS A 265 -18.47 -30.23 7.89
CA CYS A 265 -18.51 -29.37 6.71
C CYS A 265 -17.29 -28.44 6.65
N ALA A 266 -16.49 -28.64 5.61
CA ALA A 266 -15.37 -27.80 5.24
C ALA A 266 -15.86 -26.47 4.67
N ALA A 267 -15.30 -25.35 5.16
CA ALA A 267 -15.55 -24.01 4.63
C ALA A 267 -14.29 -23.48 3.92
N SER A 268 -14.45 -23.22 2.63
CA SER A 268 -13.48 -22.61 1.72
C SER A 268 -13.54 -21.07 1.78
N PRO A 269 -12.49 -20.35 1.35
CA PRO A 269 -12.39 -18.91 1.54
C PRO A 269 -13.28 -18.11 0.57
N THR A 270 -13.95 -17.11 1.13
CA THR A 270 -14.89 -16.21 0.47
C THR A 270 -14.18 -15.27 -0.51
N LYS A 271 -14.46 -15.46 -1.81
CA LYS A 271 -14.12 -14.51 -2.87
C LYS A 271 -15.10 -13.33 -2.82
N VAL A 272 -14.58 -12.12 -2.70
CA VAL A 272 -15.36 -10.87 -2.77
C VAL A 272 -16.03 -10.78 -4.15
N LYS A 273 -17.36 -10.81 -4.17
CA LYS A 273 -18.16 -10.69 -5.40
C LYS A 273 -18.16 -9.23 -5.85
N LEU A 274 -17.28 -8.89 -6.79
CA LEU A 274 -17.38 -7.64 -7.54
C LEU A 274 -18.74 -7.55 -8.25
N SER A 275 -19.31 -6.35 -8.24
CA SER A 275 -20.60 -6.01 -8.86
C SER A 275 -20.70 -6.48 -10.31
N ARG A 276 -21.89 -6.97 -10.72
CA ARG A 276 -22.20 -7.44 -12.09
C ARG A 276 -21.87 -6.39 -13.16
N ARG A 277 -21.93 -5.10 -12.81
CA ARG A 277 -21.60 -3.97 -13.71
C ARG A 277 -20.10 -3.83 -13.95
N GLU A 278 -19.26 -4.17 -12.96
CA GLU A 278 -17.80 -4.09 -13.04
C GLU A 278 -17.24 -5.20 -13.94
N ARG A 279 -17.80 -6.41 -13.83
CA ARG A 279 -17.37 -7.58 -14.61
C ARG A 279 -17.60 -7.43 -16.12
N ALA A 280 -18.60 -6.65 -16.54
CA ALA A 280 -18.89 -6.41 -17.96
C ALA A 280 -17.91 -5.43 -18.62
N ARG A 281 -17.25 -4.55 -17.85
CA ARG A 281 -16.28 -3.57 -18.39
C ARG A 281 -14.88 -4.14 -18.57
N GLN A 282 -14.50 -5.15 -17.78
CA GLN A 282 -13.17 -5.77 -17.84
C GLN A 282 -13.08 -6.93 -18.86
N ALA A 283 -14.20 -7.43 -19.37
CA ALA A 283 -14.25 -8.62 -20.22
C ALA A 283 -13.93 -8.40 -21.71
N ARG A 284 -13.44 -7.22 -22.12
CA ARG A 284 -13.23 -6.88 -23.55
C ARG A 284 -11.86 -6.33 -23.93
N VAL A 285 -10.88 -6.33 -23.02
CA VAL A 285 -9.51 -5.95 -23.34
C VAL A 285 -8.63 -7.18 -23.23
N PHE A 286 -8.49 -7.93 -24.32
CA PHE A 286 -7.51 -8.99 -24.45
C PHE A 286 -6.22 -8.38 -25.00
N VAL A 287 -5.21 -8.24 -24.15
CA VAL A 287 -3.87 -7.85 -24.56
C VAL A 287 -3.12 -9.12 -24.94
N ASP A 288 -2.90 -9.33 -26.24
CA ASP A 288 -2.14 -10.47 -26.74
C ASP A 288 -0.64 -10.24 -26.49
N THR A 289 -0.15 -10.78 -25.37
CA THR A 289 1.25 -10.62 -24.92
C THR A 289 2.26 -11.40 -25.76
N THR A 290 1.80 -12.21 -26.72
CA THR A 290 2.65 -13.05 -27.57
C THR A 290 3.34 -12.29 -28.72
N LYS A 291 2.98 -11.02 -28.94
CA LYS A 291 3.51 -10.17 -30.03
C LYS A 291 4.35 -8.99 -29.53
N THR A 292 5.26 -9.22 -28.59
CA THR A 292 6.22 -8.22 -28.07
C THR A 292 7.56 -8.22 -28.82
N ALA A 293 7.58 -8.66 -30.08
CA ALA A 293 8.77 -8.58 -30.92
C ALA A 293 8.98 -7.13 -31.40
N VAL A 294 9.85 -6.40 -30.70
CA VAL A 294 10.32 -5.06 -31.09
C VAL A 294 11.08 -5.20 -32.41
N THR A 295 10.48 -4.74 -33.50
CA THR A 295 11.16 -4.67 -34.79
C THR A 295 12.00 -3.40 -34.79
N ASN A 296 13.33 -3.54 -34.81
CA ASN A 296 14.22 -2.40 -34.94
C ASN A 296 14.03 -1.77 -36.31
N TYR A 297 13.44 -0.57 -36.34
CA TYR A 297 13.37 0.27 -37.53
C TYR A 297 14.69 1.04 -37.66
N ASP A 298 15.52 0.59 -38.61
CA ASP A 298 16.70 1.33 -39.04
C ASP A 298 16.28 2.33 -40.13
N GLY A 299 15.98 3.56 -39.72
CA GLY A 299 15.69 4.64 -40.65
C GLY A 299 14.88 5.78 -40.07
N GLY A 300 15.56 6.77 -39.48
CA GLY A 300 15.13 8.18 -39.47
C GLY A 300 13.81 8.55 -38.77
N LYS A 301 13.94 9.31 -37.67
CA LYS A 301 12.84 10.00 -36.96
C LYS A 301 11.80 10.63 -37.90
N THR A 302 10.55 10.15 -37.84
CA THR A 302 9.35 10.99 -37.97
C THR A 302 8.22 10.43 -37.09
N THR A 303 7.75 11.24 -36.15
CA THR A 303 6.55 10.96 -35.35
C THR A 303 5.35 11.56 -36.07
N VAL A 304 4.48 10.72 -36.62
CA VAL A 304 3.14 11.14 -37.08
C VAL A 304 2.12 10.63 -36.06
N LEU A 305 1.69 11.52 -35.17
CA LEU A 305 0.52 11.36 -34.31
C LEU A 305 -0.76 11.61 -35.14
N THR A 306 -1.13 10.68 -36.02
CA THR A 306 -2.50 10.63 -36.53
C THR A 306 -3.24 9.51 -35.84
N GLY A 307 -4.07 9.90 -34.85
CA GLY A 307 -5.01 9.01 -34.18
C GLY A 307 -5.99 8.41 -35.18
N GLY A 308 -5.75 7.18 -35.60
CA GLY A 308 -6.73 6.33 -36.27
C GLY A 308 -7.59 5.63 -35.23
N VAL A 309 -8.79 6.14 -34.97
CA VAL A 309 -9.84 5.43 -34.23
C VAL A 309 -10.47 4.42 -35.19
N MET A 310 -10.10 3.15 -35.08
CA MET A 310 -10.80 2.07 -35.80
C MET A 310 -12.03 1.62 -35.01
N LEU A 311 -13.21 2.04 -35.48
CA LEU A 311 -14.51 1.50 -35.09
C LEU A 311 -14.83 0.27 -35.96
N GLY A 312 -15.00 -0.89 -35.32
CA GLY A 312 -15.91 -1.96 -35.76
C GLY A 312 -15.51 -2.84 -36.96
N GLY A 313 -15.18 -4.11 -36.69
CA GLY A 313 -15.17 -5.17 -37.69
C GLY A 313 -15.43 -6.52 -37.03
N GLY A 314 -16.55 -7.15 -37.36
CA GLY A 314 -17.08 -8.35 -36.72
C GLY A 314 -16.26 -9.63 -36.90
N ILE A 315 -16.53 -10.59 -36.00
CA ILE A 315 -15.95 -11.93 -35.92
C ILE A 315 -16.32 -12.73 -37.18
N LYS A 316 -15.33 -13.22 -37.93
CA LYS A 316 -15.51 -14.31 -38.90
C LYS A 316 -15.12 -15.63 -38.23
N SER A 317 -16.11 -16.50 -38.03
CA SER A 317 -15.95 -17.90 -37.66
C SER A 317 -15.30 -18.69 -38.79
N ALA A 318 -14.27 -19.48 -38.48
CA ALA A 318 -13.69 -20.47 -39.38
C ALA A 318 -13.93 -21.90 -38.83
N PRO A 319 -14.00 -22.92 -39.71
CA PRO A 319 -14.75 -24.14 -39.48
C PRO A 319 -13.98 -25.26 -38.77
N ALA A 320 -14.76 -26.14 -38.15
CA ALA A 320 -14.34 -27.37 -37.48
C ALA A 320 -13.68 -28.38 -38.42
N ALA A 321 -12.66 -29.07 -37.92
CA ALA A 321 -12.08 -30.27 -38.52
C ALA A 321 -11.92 -31.38 -37.47
N HIS A 322 -11.91 -32.61 -37.97
CA HIS A 322 -12.38 -33.85 -37.35
C HIS A 322 -11.45 -34.54 -36.33
N LYS A 323 -12.13 -35.21 -35.38
CA LYS A 323 -11.89 -36.53 -34.77
C LYS A 323 -10.50 -37.19 -34.96
N LYS A 324 -9.92 -37.65 -33.84
CA LYS A 324 -9.59 -39.08 -33.64
C LYS A 324 -9.68 -39.45 -32.16
N ALA A 325 -10.46 -40.49 -31.91
CA ALA A 325 -10.60 -41.17 -30.63
C ALA A 325 -9.35 -41.99 -30.34
N ASN A 326 -8.92 -42.03 -29.09
CA ASN A 326 -8.28 -43.24 -28.56
C ASN A 326 -8.72 -43.46 -27.12
N SER A 327 -9.31 -44.63 -26.92
CA SER A 327 -9.80 -45.18 -25.67
C SER A 327 -8.67 -45.82 -24.88
N SER A 328 -8.57 -45.52 -23.59
CA SER A 328 -8.16 -46.53 -22.60
C SER A 328 -8.72 -46.15 -21.24
N SER A 329 -9.78 -46.88 -20.87
CA SER A 329 -10.40 -46.99 -19.57
C SER A 329 -9.55 -47.86 -18.66
N SER A 330 -9.30 -47.39 -17.43
CA SER A 330 -8.99 -48.12 -16.18
C SER A 330 -8.46 -47.09 -15.18
N ASP A 331 -8.65 -47.12 -13.87
CA ASP A 331 -9.55 -47.84 -12.97
C ASP A 331 -9.37 -47.07 -11.64
N TRP A 332 -10.39 -46.38 -11.14
CA TRP A 332 -10.33 -45.70 -9.84
C TRP A 332 -11.31 -46.36 -8.88
N ARG A 333 -10.92 -47.51 -8.30
CA ARG A 333 -11.49 -48.12 -7.09
C ARG A 333 -10.77 -49.42 -6.70
N SER A 334 -9.94 -49.35 -5.66
CA SER A 334 -9.68 -50.48 -4.74
C SER A 334 -8.95 -49.92 -3.52
N PHE A 335 -9.68 -49.72 -2.43
CA PHE A 335 -9.79 -50.58 -1.24
C PHE A 335 -8.86 -50.09 -0.12
N ARG A 336 -9.49 -49.49 0.89
CA ARG A 336 -8.98 -49.50 2.26
C ARG A 336 -9.20 -50.89 2.83
N ALA A 337 -8.16 -51.47 3.39
CA ALA A 337 -8.21 -52.37 4.53
C ALA A 337 -7.44 -51.66 5.66
#